data_AF-J1QIB4-F1
#
_entry.id   AF-J1QIB4-F1
#
_cell.length_a   1.000
_cell.length_b   1.000
_cell.length_c   1.000
_cell.angle_alpha   90.00
_cell.angle_beta   90.00
_cell.angle_gamma   90.00
#
_symmetry.space_group_name_H-M   'P 1'
#
loop_
_entity.id
_entity.type
_entity.pdbx_description
1 polymer ?
#
loop_
_entity_poly.entity_id
_entity_poly.type
_entity_poly.pdbx_seq_one_letter_code
_entity_poly.pdbx_strand_id
1 'polypeptide(L)'
;MSLVRMLLGRRDFYQTEDVIEAVKTYEHFSAENENLTQAEALLVFKSDVQQCWLIFTSERMYFVIDDSEKNLLKVLWARDRDKSVKDNRIHLDLKSEDLSNKTGKVLIGNMNKGFMYTKSLFAGASITGKILKALNKHFLDESQL
;
A
#
# COMPACT_ATOMS: atom_id res chain seq x y z
N MET A 1 21.03 3.92 -9.85
CA MET A 1 20.87 3.67 -11.30
C MET A 1 21.52 2.36 -11.68
N SER A 2 20.70 1.33 -11.93
CA SER A 2 21.18 0.05 -12.46
C SER A 2 21.44 0.14 -13.98
N LEU A 3 22.67 -0.17 -14.41
CA LEU A 3 23.07 -0.14 -15.83
C LEU A 3 22.18 -1.03 -16.71
N VAL A 4 21.77 -2.19 -16.18
CA VAL A 4 20.89 -3.15 -16.87
C VAL A 4 19.50 -2.56 -17.08
N ARG A 5 18.98 -1.82 -16.09
CA ARG A 5 17.65 -1.17 -16.22
C ARG A 5 17.69 -0.08 -17.29
N MET A 6 18.75 0.73 -17.31
CA MET A 6 18.97 1.77 -18.31
C MET A 6 19.00 1.20 -19.74
N LEU A 7 19.70 0.10 -19.95
CA LEU A 7 19.75 -0.57 -21.26
C LEU A 7 18.39 -1.12 -21.72
N LEU A 8 17.51 -1.46 -20.77
CA LEU A 8 16.15 -1.94 -21.04
C LEU A 8 15.12 -0.80 -21.13
N GLY A 9 15.54 0.47 -21.05
CA GLY A 9 14.63 1.62 -21.02
C GLY A 9 13.76 1.67 -19.74
N ARG A 10 14.15 0.96 -18.69
CA ARG A 10 13.44 0.90 -17.40
C ARG A 10 14.07 1.88 -16.44
N ARG A 11 13.25 2.59 -15.67
CA ARG A 11 13.76 3.38 -14.54
C ARG A 11 14.05 2.50 -13.32
N ASP A 12 14.79 3.06 -12.37
CA ASP A 12 14.84 2.51 -11.02
C ASP A 12 13.47 2.70 -10.33
N PHE A 13 13.17 1.83 -9.37
CA PHE A 13 12.03 2.02 -8.49
C PHE A 13 12.25 3.24 -7.58
N TYR A 14 11.16 3.92 -7.25
CA TYR A 14 11.15 5.06 -6.35
C TYR A 14 11.55 4.63 -4.93
N GLN A 15 12.10 5.57 -4.16
CA GLN A 15 12.37 5.33 -2.74
C GLN A 15 11.05 5.37 -1.96
N THR A 16 11.05 4.79 -0.76
CA THR A 16 9.87 4.71 0.10
C THR A 16 9.25 6.09 0.33
N GLU A 17 10.10 7.10 0.55
CA GLU A 17 9.70 8.48 0.80
C GLU A 17 8.97 9.08 -0.41
N ASP A 18 9.48 8.85 -1.62
CA ASP A 18 8.83 9.29 -2.86
C ASP A 18 7.46 8.61 -3.08
N VAL A 19 7.35 7.33 -2.71
CA VAL A 19 6.09 6.57 -2.79
C VAL A 19 5.07 7.10 -1.78
N ILE A 20 5.50 7.46 -0.57
CA ILE A 20 4.64 8.12 0.42
C ILE A 20 4.19 9.48 -0.11
N GLU A 21 5.10 10.30 -0.63
CA GLU A 21 4.81 11.63 -1.17
C GLU A 21 3.82 11.58 -2.36
N ALA A 22 3.83 10.49 -3.14
CA ALA A 22 2.89 10.31 -4.24
C ALA A 22 1.42 10.32 -3.82
N VAL A 23 1.08 10.07 -2.55
CA VAL A 23 -0.31 10.15 -2.08
C VAL A 23 -0.89 11.56 -2.21
N LYS A 24 -0.05 12.61 -2.22
CA LYS A 24 -0.46 14.00 -2.48
C LYS A 24 -1.13 14.19 -3.84
N THR A 25 -0.92 13.27 -4.78
CA THR A 25 -1.54 13.30 -6.11
C THR A 25 -2.97 12.75 -6.13
N TYR A 26 -3.44 12.17 -5.03
CA TYR A 26 -4.81 11.67 -4.91
C TYR A 26 -5.80 12.83 -4.72
N GLU A 27 -6.90 12.84 -5.49
CA GLU A 27 -7.87 13.95 -5.54
C GLU A 27 -8.43 14.35 -4.16
N HIS A 28 -8.58 13.38 -3.25
CA HIS A 28 -9.14 13.62 -1.91
C HIS A 28 -8.10 13.74 -0.79
N PHE A 29 -6.81 13.79 -1.14
CA PHE A 29 -5.77 14.04 -0.15
C PHE A 29 -5.93 15.43 0.46
N SER A 30 -5.77 15.55 1.78
CA SER A 30 -5.83 16.84 2.48
C SER A 30 -4.57 17.05 3.32
N ALA A 31 -3.73 17.99 2.90
CA ALA A 31 -2.50 18.34 3.63
C ALA A 31 -2.77 18.89 5.05
N GLU A 32 -3.98 19.38 5.31
CA GLU A 32 -4.39 19.88 6.63
C GLU A 32 -4.74 18.76 7.60
N ASN A 33 -5.23 17.61 7.10
CA ASN A 33 -5.73 16.51 7.92
C ASN A 33 -4.80 15.28 7.90
N GLU A 34 -3.87 15.19 6.94
CA GLU A 34 -2.99 14.03 6.77
C GLU A 34 -1.51 14.39 6.88
N ASN A 35 -0.90 14.01 8.01
CA ASN A 35 0.53 14.19 8.23
C ASN A 35 1.36 13.02 7.67
N LEU A 36 1.99 13.22 6.52
CA LEU A 36 2.81 12.18 5.88
C LEU A 36 4.10 11.84 6.63
N THR A 37 4.57 12.67 7.57
CA THR A 37 5.77 12.35 8.37
C THR A 37 5.56 11.15 9.29
N GLN A 38 4.30 10.84 9.60
CA GLN A 38 3.92 9.68 10.40
C GLN A 38 3.48 8.49 9.54
N ALA A 39 3.40 8.66 8.22
CA ALA A 39 2.89 7.62 7.33
C ALA A 39 3.80 6.38 7.34
N GLU A 40 3.18 5.22 7.15
CA GLU A 40 3.89 3.95 7.02
C GLU A 40 3.66 3.36 5.63
N ALA A 41 4.73 2.91 5.00
CA ALA A 41 4.68 2.24 3.71
C ALA A 41 4.92 0.73 3.86
N LEU A 42 4.05 -0.07 3.26
CA LEU A 42 4.16 -1.52 3.20
C LEU A 42 4.26 -1.97 1.74
N LEU A 43 5.44 -2.45 1.34
CA LEU A 43 5.60 -3.10 0.04
C LEU A 43 4.83 -4.42 0.04
N VAL A 44 3.80 -4.53 -0.79
CA VAL A 44 2.96 -5.73 -0.87
C VAL A 44 3.25 -6.59 -2.08
N PHE A 45 3.69 -6.00 -3.19
CA PHE A 45 4.00 -6.73 -4.41
C PHE A 45 5.31 -6.24 -5.01
N LYS A 46 6.11 -7.19 -5.52
CA LYS A 46 7.36 -6.90 -6.20
C LYS A 46 7.57 -7.87 -7.37
N SER A 47 7.85 -7.29 -8.53
CA SER A 47 8.31 -7.94 -9.75
C SER A 47 9.51 -7.17 -10.31
N ASP A 48 10.02 -7.59 -11.47
CA ASP A 48 11.13 -6.90 -12.12
C ASP A 48 10.75 -5.50 -12.61
N VAL A 49 9.48 -5.29 -12.95
CA VAL A 49 8.99 -4.07 -13.62
C VAL A 49 8.04 -3.25 -12.77
N GLN A 50 7.43 -3.85 -11.75
CA GLN A 50 6.40 -3.22 -10.92
C GLN A 50 6.56 -3.52 -9.43
N GLN A 51 6.34 -2.51 -8.61
CA GLN A 51 6.13 -2.60 -7.17
C GLN A 51 4.76 -2.02 -6.80
N CYS A 52 4.09 -2.62 -5.84
CA CYS A 52 2.84 -2.09 -5.29
C CYS A 52 2.97 -1.94 -3.78
N TRP A 53 2.44 -0.84 -3.27
CA TRP A 53 2.58 -0.41 -1.90
C TRP A 53 1.22 -0.10 -1.29
N LEU A 54 1.08 -0.41 -0.01
CA LEU A 54 0.04 0.18 0.84
C LEU A 54 0.66 1.29 1.67
N ILE A 55 0.10 2.49 1.60
CA ILE A 55 0.52 3.63 2.43
C ILE A 55 -0.57 3.90 3.44
N PHE A 56 -0.20 3.96 4.71
CA PHE A 56 -1.12 4.18 5.83
C PHE A 56 -0.85 5.56 6.41
N THR A 57 -1.89 6.40 6.46
CA THR A 57 -1.94 7.69 7.17
C THR A 57 -2.98 7.59 8.29
N SER A 58 -3.08 8.64 9.11
CA SER A 58 -4.16 8.76 10.10
C SER A 58 -5.55 8.68 9.46
N GLU A 59 -5.70 9.16 8.23
CA GLU A 59 -7.02 9.27 7.58
C GLU A 59 -7.30 8.16 6.57
N ARG A 60 -6.29 7.60 5.91
CA ARG A 60 -6.48 6.72 4.75
C ARG A 60 -5.45 5.62 4.61
N MET A 61 -5.87 4.55 3.93
CA MET A 61 -5.00 3.52 3.37
C MET A 61 -5.01 3.65 1.85
N TYR A 62 -3.87 4.00 1.27
CA TYR A 62 -3.67 4.17 -0.16
C TYR A 62 -3.04 2.93 -0.79
N PHE A 63 -3.37 2.64 -2.04
CA PHE A 63 -2.66 1.67 -2.86
C PHE A 63 -1.94 2.37 -3.99
N VAL A 64 -0.61 2.32 -3.95
CA VAL A 64 0.28 3.01 -4.88
C VAL A 64 0.99 1.99 -5.76
N ILE A 65 1.00 2.23 -7.07
CA ILE A 65 1.78 1.47 -8.03
C ILE A 65 2.98 2.28 -8.48
N ASP A 66 4.13 1.63 -8.43
CA ASP A 66 5.37 2.04 -9.07
C ASP A 66 5.65 1.08 -10.24
N ASP A 67 5.43 1.54 -11.47
CA ASP A 67 5.71 0.81 -12.71
C ASP A 67 6.90 1.45 -13.44
N SER A 68 8.02 0.73 -13.44
CA SER A 68 9.29 1.17 -13.99
C SER A 68 9.38 1.11 -15.52
N GLU A 69 8.51 0.34 -16.18
CA GLU A 69 8.43 0.30 -17.65
C GLU A 69 7.58 1.45 -18.18
N LYS A 70 6.51 1.81 -17.48
CA LYS A 70 5.61 2.91 -17.88
C LYS A 70 6.01 4.27 -17.34
N ASN A 71 7.13 4.35 -16.61
CA ASN A 71 7.53 5.53 -15.87
C ASN A 71 6.39 6.11 -15.01
N LEU A 72 5.66 5.24 -14.32
CA LEU A 72 4.42 5.59 -13.63
C LEU A 72 4.58 5.40 -12.12
N LEU A 73 4.27 6.45 -11.35
CA LEU A 73 4.03 6.37 -9.91
C LEU A 73 2.63 6.94 -9.66
N LYS A 74 1.70 6.10 -9.21
CA LYS A 74 0.29 6.49 -9.16
C LYS A 74 -0.47 5.82 -8.03
N VAL A 75 -1.29 6.60 -7.33
CA VAL A 75 -2.34 6.11 -6.44
C VAL A 75 -3.48 5.53 -7.29
N LEU A 76 -3.79 4.24 -7.14
CA LEU A 76 -4.92 3.63 -7.85
C LEU A 76 -6.24 3.77 -7.10
N TRP A 77 -6.19 3.64 -5.78
CA TRP A 77 -7.35 3.77 -4.91
C TRP A 77 -6.89 4.14 -3.51
N ALA A 78 -7.79 4.73 -2.74
CA ALA A 78 -7.64 4.93 -1.31
C ALA A 78 -8.89 4.41 -0.59
N ARG A 79 -8.71 4.04 0.67
CA ARG A 79 -9.79 3.67 1.57
C ARG A 79 -9.72 4.56 2.80
N ASP A 80 -10.83 5.24 3.05
CA ASP A 80 -10.98 6.15 4.18
C ASP A 80 -11.08 5.40 5.51
N ARG A 81 -10.60 6.05 6.58
CA ARG A 81 -10.68 5.57 7.97
C ARG A 81 -12.11 5.37 8.42
N ASP A 82 -12.99 6.33 8.16
CA ASP A 82 -14.42 6.30 8.53
C ASP A 82 -15.16 5.08 7.95
N LYS A 83 -14.74 4.61 6.77
CA LYS A 83 -15.25 3.39 6.11
C LYS A 83 -14.61 2.10 6.61
N SER A 84 -13.59 2.21 7.47
CA SER A 84 -12.79 1.08 7.95
C SER A 84 -12.85 0.92 9.47
N VAL A 85 -13.34 1.94 10.19
CA VAL A 85 -13.45 1.96 11.65
C VAL A 85 -14.90 2.09 12.07
N LYS A 86 -15.36 1.20 12.94
CA LYS A 86 -16.66 1.28 13.60
C LYS A 86 -16.50 0.90 15.06
N ASP A 87 -17.10 1.67 15.97
CA ASP A 87 -17.05 1.44 17.42
C ASP A 87 -15.61 1.26 17.95
N ASN A 88 -14.71 2.12 17.47
CA ASN A 88 -13.27 2.11 17.75
C ASN A 88 -12.57 0.76 17.44
N ARG A 89 -13.02 0.07 16.39
CA ARG A 89 -12.46 -1.19 15.91
C ARG A 89 -12.35 -1.18 14.40
N ILE A 90 -11.33 -1.86 13.87
CA ILE A 90 -11.22 -2.09 12.43
C ILE A 90 -12.36 -3.02 11.99
N HIS A 91 -13.26 -2.50 11.16
CA HIS A 91 -14.37 -3.23 10.54
C HIS A 91 -14.08 -3.44 9.05
N LEU A 92 -12.99 -4.17 8.79
CA LEU A 92 -12.51 -4.44 7.44
C LEU A 92 -12.23 -5.93 7.27
N ASP A 93 -13.00 -6.58 6.41
CA ASP A 93 -12.77 -7.99 6.09
C ASP A 93 -11.54 -8.12 5.19
N LEU A 94 -10.52 -8.79 5.71
CA LEU A 94 -9.26 -9.04 5.02
C LEU A 94 -9.06 -10.54 4.85
N LYS A 95 -9.03 -11.00 3.61
CA LYS A 95 -8.78 -12.39 3.27
C LYS A 95 -7.60 -12.49 2.32
N SER A 96 -6.67 -13.39 2.58
CA SER A 96 -5.63 -13.77 1.61
C SER A 96 -5.96 -15.11 0.98
N GLU A 97 -5.74 -15.21 -0.33
CA GLU A 97 -5.91 -16.42 -1.12
C GLU A 97 -4.61 -16.72 -1.87
N ASP A 98 -4.28 -18.00 -1.97
CA ASP A 98 -3.12 -18.44 -2.73
C ASP A 98 -3.42 -18.40 -4.23
N LEU A 99 -2.52 -17.79 -5.00
CA LEU A 99 -2.59 -17.73 -6.46
C LEU A 99 -1.52 -18.61 -7.11
N SER A 100 -0.32 -18.64 -6.52
CA SER A 100 0.79 -19.49 -6.94
C SER A 100 1.75 -19.76 -5.76
N ASN A 101 2.85 -20.46 -6.03
CA ASN A 101 3.93 -20.64 -5.05
C ASN A 101 4.63 -19.33 -4.68
N LYS A 102 4.60 -18.32 -5.55
CA LYS A 102 5.32 -17.04 -5.37
C LYS A 102 4.39 -15.89 -4.99
N THR A 103 3.11 -15.98 -5.37
CA THR A 103 2.15 -14.89 -5.24
C THR A 103 0.85 -15.35 -4.59
N GLY A 104 0.19 -14.42 -3.92
CA GLY A 104 -1.19 -14.58 -3.48
C GLY A 104 -2.00 -13.35 -3.82
N LYS A 105 -3.24 -13.34 -3.37
CA LYS A 105 -4.20 -12.25 -3.58
C LYS A 105 -4.79 -11.86 -2.23
N VAL A 106 -4.90 -10.56 -1.97
CA VAL A 106 -5.64 -10.01 -0.81
C VAL A 106 -6.96 -9.46 -1.30
N LEU A 107 -8.05 -9.88 -0.66
CA LEU A 107 -9.39 -9.33 -0.80
C LEU A 107 -9.65 -8.40 0.39
N ILE A 108 -10.18 -7.21 0.11
CA ILE A 108 -10.51 -6.19 1.11
C ILE A 108 -12.00 -5.83 0.99
N GLY A 109 -12.82 -6.30 1.92
CA GLY A 109 -14.26 -6.09 1.94
C GLY A 109 -14.91 -6.34 0.57
N ASN A 110 -15.74 -5.40 0.11
CA ASN A 110 -16.45 -5.47 -1.18
C ASN A 110 -15.61 -5.02 -2.39
N MET A 111 -14.28 -4.95 -2.32
CA MET A 111 -13.47 -4.62 -3.49
C MET A 111 -13.51 -5.78 -4.50
N ASN A 112 -14.18 -5.55 -5.65
CA ASN A 112 -14.46 -6.54 -6.70
C ASN A 112 -13.27 -7.36 -7.21
N LYS A 113 -12.01 -6.93 -6.99
CA LYS A 113 -10.83 -7.61 -7.54
C LYS A 113 -9.65 -7.83 -6.59
N GLY A 114 -9.65 -7.29 -5.37
CA GLY A 114 -8.49 -7.37 -4.47
C GLY A 114 -7.18 -6.87 -5.11
N PHE A 115 -6.04 -7.23 -4.54
CA PHE A 115 -4.71 -6.97 -5.13
C PHE A 115 -3.77 -8.17 -4.94
N MET A 116 -2.78 -8.32 -5.82
CA MET A 116 -1.77 -9.38 -5.69
C MET A 116 -0.68 -8.98 -4.70
N TYR A 117 -0.11 -9.96 -4.01
CA TYR A 117 1.05 -9.77 -3.15
C TYR A 117 2.14 -10.83 -3.41
N THR A 118 3.39 -10.50 -3.12
CA THR A 118 4.54 -11.41 -3.25
C THR A 118 4.79 -12.12 -1.92
N LYS A 119 4.66 -13.45 -1.88
CA LYS A 119 4.70 -14.23 -0.63
C LYS A 119 6.02 -14.08 0.14
N SER A 120 7.15 -13.97 -0.56
CA SER A 120 8.47 -13.85 0.06
C SER A 120 8.68 -12.55 0.85
N LEU A 121 7.88 -11.50 0.58
CA LEU A 121 7.89 -10.26 1.37
C LEU A 121 7.32 -10.45 2.79
N PHE A 122 6.66 -11.59 3.02
CA PHE A 122 5.92 -11.89 4.25
C PHE A 122 6.39 -13.21 4.89
N ALA A 123 7.63 -13.62 4.64
CA ALA A 123 8.22 -14.79 5.30
C ALA A 123 8.25 -14.57 6.82
N GLY A 124 7.29 -15.14 7.55
CA GLY A 124 7.17 -15.03 9.01
C GLY A 124 5.92 -14.32 9.52
N ALA A 125 5.06 -13.78 8.66
CA ALA A 125 3.75 -13.22 9.05
C ALA A 125 2.75 -13.26 7.89
N SER A 126 1.44 -13.28 8.16
CA SER A 126 0.47 -13.11 7.09
C SER A 126 0.44 -11.65 6.61
N ILE A 127 0.23 -11.44 5.30
CA ILE A 127 -0.02 -10.11 4.72
C ILE A 127 -1.20 -9.43 5.40
N THR A 128 -2.29 -10.17 5.64
CA THR A 128 -3.48 -9.64 6.32
C THR A 128 -3.16 -9.19 7.74
N GLY A 129 -2.32 -9.93 8.47
CA GLY A 129 -1.86 -9.54 9.81
C GLY A 129 -1.00 -8.28 9.79
N LYS A 130 -0.14 -8.11 8.79
CA LYS A 130 0.65 -6.87 8.61
C LYS A 130 -0.25 -5.67 8.30
N ILE A 131 -1.23 -5.84 7.41
CA ILE A 131 -2.23 -4.79 7.09
C ILE A 131 -3.03 -4.43 8.34
N LEU A 132 -3.58 -5.41 9.05
CA LEU A 132 -4.32 -5.16 10.29
C LEU A 132 -3.47 -4.43 11.32
N LYS A 133 -2.21 -4.82 11.52
CA LYS A 133 -1.30 -4.13 12.43
C LYS A 133 -1.13 -2.67 12.06
N ALA A 134 -0.90 -2.37 10.77
CA ALA A 134 -0.76 -1.00 10.30
C ALA A 134 -2.07 -0.21 10.45
N LEU A 135 -3.22 -0.79 10.11
CA LEU A 135 -4.53 -0.15 10.30
C LEU A 135 -4.80 0.16 11.78
N ASN A 136 -4.50 -0.76 12.70
CA ASN A 136 -4.68 -0.48 14.13
C ASN A 136 -3.78 0.68 14.59
N LYS A 137 -2.51 0.68 14.16
CA LYS A 137 -1.56 1.76 14.48
C LYS A 137 -2.02 3.12 13.95
N HIS A 138 -2.49 3.19 12.70
CA HIS A 138 -2.75 4.48 12.07
C HIS A 138 -4.19 4.96 12.20
N PHE A 139 -5.17 4.05 12.29
CA PHE A 139 -6.58 4.44 12.39
C PHE A 139 -7.12 4.45 13.82
N LEU A 140 -6.51 3.75 14.78
CA LEU A 140 -7.04 3.68 16.15
C LEU A 140 -6.12 4.31 17.19
N ASP A 141 -4.85 4.54 16.89
CA ASP A 141 -3.94 5.20 17.81
C ASP A 141 -4.17 6.73 17.77
N GLU A 142 -4.84 7.25 18.79
CA GLU A 142 -5.14 8.67 18.94
C GLU A 142 -3.88 9.54 19.17
N SER A 143 -2.71 8.93 19.42
CA SER A 143 -1.46 9.67 19.58
C SER A 143 -0.93 10.33 18.29
N GLN A 144 -1.62 10.11 17.16
CA GLN A 144 -1.29 10.64 15.84
C GLN A 144 -2.14 11.85 15.43
N LEU A 145 -3.11 12.26 16.26
CA LEU A 145 -3.98 13.43 16.05
C LEU A 145 -3.45 14.69 16.73
#